data_AF-A0A354AWU5-F1
#
_entry.id   AF-A0A354AWU5-F1
#
_cell.length_a   1.000
_cell.length_b   1.000
_cell.length_c   1.000
_cell.angle_alpha   90.00
_cell.angle_beta   90.00
_cell.angle_gamma   90.00
#
_symmetry.space_group_name_H-M   'P 1'
#
loop_
_entity.id
_entity.type
_entity.pdbx_description
1 polymer ?
#
loop_
_entity_poly.entity_id
_entity_poly.type
_entity_poly.pdbx_seq_one_letter_code
_entity_poly.pdbx_strand_id
1 'polypeptide(L)'
;DPTKVDRSAAYAARHVAKALVAAGLARKAEVQLSYAIGVARPVSILVESFGTGSISDADLTALVQEHFDLRPGAIIENFHLRDLPQQRGGRFYQDVAAYGHFGR
;
A
#
# COMPACT_ATOMS: atom_id res chain seq x y z
N ASP A 1 -15.63 0.45 -4.35
CA ASP A 1 -14.84 0.34 -5.61
C ASP A 1 -13.38 0.74 -5.31
N PRO A 2 -12.40 0.53 -6.20
CA PRO A 2 -11.00 0.82 -5.89
C PRO A 2 -10.59 2.29 -6.09
N THR A 3 -11.48 3.18 -6.54
CA THR A 3 -11.19 4.62 -6.64
C THR A 3 -11.18 5.31 -5.28
N LYS A 4 -11.76 4.67 -4.25
CA LYS A 4 -11.73 5.17 -2.87
C LYS A 4 -10.42 4.78 -2.20
N VAL A 5 -9.64 5.80 -1.85
CA VAL A 5 -8.31 5.65 -1.25
C VAL A 5 -8.33 4.84 0.04
N ASP A 6 -9.44 4.87 0.79
CA ASP A 6 -9.64 4.05 1.99
C ASP A 6 -9.37 2.56 1.75
N ARG A 7 -9.64 2.06 0.53
CA ARG A 7 -9.31 0.70 0.13
C ARG A 7 -7.98 0.63 -0.60
N SER A 8 -7.83 1.37 -1.70
CA SER A 8 -6.68 1.22 -2.59
C SER A 8 -5.38 1.65 -1.92
N ALA A 9 -5.37 2.79 -1.21
CA ALA A 9 -4.18 3.23 -0.50
C ALA A 9 -3.86 2.34 0.71
N ALA A 10 -4.87 1.81 1.41
CA ALA A 10 -4.63 0.82 2.47
C ALA A 10 -3.96 -0.45 1.93
N TYR A 11 -4.38 -0.94 0.76
CA TYR A 11 -3.73 -2.07 0.09
C TYR A 11 -2.29 -1.74 -0.33
N ALA A 12 -2.06 -0.53 -0.84
CA ALA A 12 -0.73 -0.06 -1.21
C ALA A 12 0.19 0.07 0.01
N ALA A 13 -0.28 0.67 1.10
CA ALA A 13 0.47 0.76 2.36
C ALA A 13 0.86 -0.63 2.88
N ARG A 14 -0.07 -1.60 2.84
CA ARG A 14 0.24 -3.00 3.18
C ARG A 14 1.31 -3.59 2.26
N HIS A 15 1.21 -3.36 0.96
CA HIS A 15 2.17 -3.85 -0.03
C HIS A 15 3.57 -3.29 0.24
N VAL A 16 3.68 -1.96 0.45
CA VAL A 16 4.93 -1.28 0.79
C VAL A 16 5.52 -1.82 2.09
N ALA A 17 4.74 -1.87 3.17
CA ALA A 17 5.22 -2.39 4.46
C ALA A 17 5.73 -3.84 4.35
N LYS A 18 5.01 -4.69 3.60
CA LYS A 18 5.43 -6.07 3.34
C LYS A 18 6.73 -6.10 2.52
N ALA A 19 6.89 -5.23 1.53
CA ALA A 19 8.09 -5.16 0.70
C ALA A 19 9.31 -4.73 1.51
N LEU A 20 9.19 -3.71 2.37
CA LEU A 20 10.27 -3.28 3.26
C LEU A 20 10.76 -4.40 4.18
N VAL A 21 9.81 -5.15 4.79
CA VAL A 21 10.17 -6.29 5.65
C VAL A 21 10.76 -7.45 4.85
N ALA A 22 10.19 -7.78 3.69
CA ALA A 22 10.67 -8.87 2.84
C ALA A 22 12.07 -8.58 2.25
N ALA A 23 12.39 -7.30 2.01
CA ALA A 23 13.71 -6.86 1.58
C ALA A 23 14.76 -6.85 2.72
N GLY A 24 14.36 -7.17 3.95
CA GLY A 24 15.26 -7.17 5.11
C GLY A 24 15.62 -5.77 5.61
N LEU A 25 14.92 -4.72 5.13
CA LEU A 25 15.18 -3.34 5.51
C LEU A 25 14.65 -3.01 6.93
N ALA A 26 13.69 -3.80 7.42
CA ALA A 26 13.19 -3.73 8.80
C ALA A 26 12.58 -5.09 9.21
N ARG A 27 12.50 -5.37 10.52
CA ARG A 27 11.76 -6.56 11.02
C ARG A 27 10.27 -6.29 11.18
N LYS A 28 9.89 -5.03 11.45
CA LYS A 28 8.52 -4.54 11.51
C LYS A 28 8.49 -3.16 10.85
N ALA A 29 7.44 -2.87 10.09
CA ALA A 29 7.24 -1.57 9.47
C ALA A 29 5.76 -1.18 9.51
N GLU A 30 5.49 0.08 9.83
CA GLU A 30 4.22 0.76 9.60
C GLU A 30 4.39 1.80 8.49
N VAL A 31 3.40 1.88 7.60
CA VAL A 31 3.40 2.83 6.48
C VAL A 31 2.09 3.62 6.55
N GLN A 32 2.21 4.93 6.66
CA GLN A 32 1.08 5.85 6.70
C GLN A 32 1.03 6.64 5.39
N LEU A 33 -0.17 6.71 4.81
CA LEU A 33 -0.48 7.51 3.62
C LEU A 33 -1.64 8.44 3.92
N SER A 34 -1.53 9.69 3.50
CA SER A 34 -2.63 10.66 3.61
C SER A 34 -2.88 11.37 2.28
N TYR A 35 -4.14 11.70 2.00
CA TYR A 35 -4.55 12.33 0.76
C TYR A 35 -5.52 13.48 1.06
N ALA A 36 -5.39 14.57 0.30
CA ALA A 36 -6.41 15.61 0.22
C ALA A 36 -7.38 15.28 -0.92
N ILE A 37 -8.66 15.60 -0.73
CA ILE A 37 -9.68 15.36 -1.76
C ILE A 37 -9.31 16.09 -3.07
N GLY A 38 -9.35 15.37 -4.20
CA GLY A 38 -8.97 15.90 -5.51
C GLY A 38 -7.47 15.99 -5.79
N VAL A 39 -6.60 15.65 -4.83
CA VAL A 39 -5.14 15.65 -5.02
C VAL A 39 -4.65 14.21 -5.27
N ALA A 40 -4.04 13.98 -6.43
CA ALA A 40 -3.60 12.65 -6.82
C ALA A 40 -2.37 12.15 -6.04
N ARG A 41 -1.42 13.02 -5.73
CA ARG A 41 -0.24 12.63 -4.93
C ARG A 41 -0.62 12.63 -3.44
N PRO A 42 -0.09 11.70 -2.63
CA PRO A 42 -0.25 11.75 -1.18
C PRO A 42 0.27 13.09 -0.64
N VAL A 43 -0.41 13.65 0.36
CA VAL A 43 0.08 14.85 1.07
C VAL A 43 1.15 14.48 2.10
N SER A 44 1.12 13.25 2.62
CA SER A 44 2.22 12.67 3.40
C SER A 44 2.41 11.18 3.12
N ILE A 45 3.67 10.75 3.22
CA ILE A 45 4.11 9.36 3.28
C ILE A 45 5.07 9.27 4.47
N LEU A 46 4.78 8.37 5.40
CA LEU A 46 5.64 8.13 6.57
C LEU A 46 5.87 6.63 6.74
N VAL A 47 7.11 6.26 7.03
CA VAL A 47 7.50 4.91 7.44
C VAL A 47 8.00 4.96 8.89
N GLU A 48 7.54 4.03 9.72
CA GLU A 48 8.04 3.82 11.09
C GLU A 48 8.49 2.36 11.23
N SER A 49 9.76 2.15 11.58
CA SER A 49 10.32 0.80 11.74
C SER A 49 10.35 0.30 13.18
N PHE A 50 9.93 1.12 14.15
CA PHE A 50 9.95 0.84 15.58
C PHE A 50 11.34 0.44 16.08
N GLY A 51 12.38 1.08 15.55
CA GLY A 51 13.77 0.78 15.86
C GLY A 51 14.26 -0.57 15.33
N THR A 52 13.55 -1.17 14.36
CA THR A 52 13.94 -2.45 13.75
C THR A 52 14.52 -2.31 12.34
N GLY A 53 14.59 -1.09 11.83
CA GLY A 53 15.17 -0.77 10.53
C GLY A 53 16.69 -0.97 10.49
N SER A 54 17.21 -1.39 9.34
CA SER A 54 18.64 -1.41 9.04
C SER A 54 19.18 -0.04 8.62
N ILE A 55 18.29 0.87 8.25
CA ILE A 55 18.54 2.28 7.91
C ILE A 55 17.52 3.16 8.62
N SER A 56 17.67 4.50 8.55
CA SER A 56 16.75 5.41 9.23
C SER A 56 15.34 5.38 8.63
N ASP A 57 14.34 5.72 9.42
CA ASP A 57 12.94 5.81 8.96
C ASP A 57 12.75 6.89 7.87
N ALA A 58 13.57 7.93 7.90
CA ALA A 58 13.64 8.94 6.84
C ALA A 58 14.16 8.35 5.52
N ASP A 59 15.23 7.53 5.58
CA ASP A 59 15.78 6.87 4.39
C ASP A 59 14.81 5.80 3.85
N LEU A 60 14.15 5.04 4.73
CA LEU A 60 13.08 4.12 4.33
C LEU A 60 11.96 4.89 3.63
N THR A 61 11.55 6.02 4.17
CA THR A 61 10.51 6.88 3.57
C THR A 61 10.95 7.40 2.20
N ALA A 62 12.20 7.79 2.02
CA ALA A 62 12.75 8.22 0.73
C ALA A 62 12.74 7.10 -0.31
N LEU A 63 13.17 5.89 0.06
CA LEU A 63 13.10 4.71 -0.82
C LEU A 63 11.65 4.40 -1.23
N VAL A 64 10.69 4.54 -0.31
CA VAL A 64 9.28 4.35 -0.64
C VAL A 64 8.82 5.36 -1.69
N GLN A 65 9.18 6.64 -1.53
CA GLN A 65 8.83 7.70 -2.50
C GLN A 65 9.47 7.48 -3.87
N GLU A 66 10.68 6.92 -3.93
CA GLU A 66 11.39 6.63 -5.16
C GLU A 66 10.80 5.43 -5.91
N HIS A 67 10.48 4.35 -5.19
CA HIS A 67 10.13 3.07 -5.82
C HIS A 67 8.63 2.82 -6.00
N PHE A 68 7.76 3.55 -5.29
CA PHE A 68 6.31 3.31 -5.35
C PHE A 68 5.54 4.54 -5.84
N ASP A 69 4.82 4.38 -6.94
CA ASP A 69 3.82 5.37 -7.36
C ASP A 69 2.52 5.18 -6.58
N LEU A 70 2.36 6.01 -5.55
CA LEU A 70 1.22 5.94 -4.63
C LEU A 70 0.07 6.88 -5.02
N ARG A 71 -0.02 7.31 -6.29
CA ARG A 71 -1.22 7.98 -6.81
C ARG A 71 -2.36 6.97 -6.91
N PRO A 72 -3.63 7.32 -6.59
CA PRO A 72 -4.74 6.37 -6.64
C PRO A 72 -4.91 5.69 -8.00
N GLY A 73 -4.73 6.43 -9.09
CA GLY A 73 -4.77 5.86 -10.44
C GLY A 73 -3.68 4.80 -10.68
N ALA A 74 -2.44 5.10 -10.30
CA ALA A 74 -1.31 4.19 -10.43
C ALA A 74 -1.48 2.94 -9.57
N ILE A 75 -1.97 3.09 -8.33
CA ILE A 75 -2.27 1.95 -7.45
C ILE A 75 -3.31 1.02 -8.09
N ILE A 76 -4.38 1.58 -8.66
CA ILE A 76 -5.44 0.81 -9.32
C ILE A 76 -4.89 0.03 -10.52
N GLU A 77 -4.05 0.67 -11.32
CA GLU A 77 -3.41 0.08 -12.50
C GLU A 77 -2.41 -1.01 -12.11
N ASN A 78 -1.44 -0.69 -11.26
CA ASN A 78 -0.38 -1.62 -10.83
C ASN A 78 -0.91 -2.87 -10.16
N PHE A 79 -2.03 -2.76 -9.44
CA PHE A 79 -2.65 -3.90 -8.75
C PHE A 79 -3.84 -4.48 -9.53
N HIS A 80 -4.14 -3.99 -10.73
CA HIS A 80 -5.27 -4.42 -11.56
C HIS A 80 -6.61 -4.44 -10.80
N LEU A 81 -6.84 -3.48 -9.90
CA LEU A 81 -7.97 -3.52 -8.96
C LEU A 81 -9.35 -3.46 -9.64
N ARG A 82 -9.41 -2.97 -10.88
CA ARG A 82 -10.64 -2.97 -11.70
C ARG A 82 -10.89 -4.32 -12.39
N ASP A 83 -9.82 -5.02 -12.75
CA ASP A 83 -9.89 -6.24 -13.57
C ASP A 83 -9.91 -7.50 -12.70
N LEU A 84 -9.33 -7.44 -11.50
CA LEU A 84 -9.29 -8.54 -10.53
C LEU A 84 -10.65 -9.20 -10.26
N PRO A 85 -11.77 -8.45 -10.09
CA PRO A 85 -13.08 -9.07 -9.99
C PRO A 85 -13.39 -9.96 -11.19
N GLN A 86 -13.22 -9.48 -12.43
CA GLN A 86 -13.50 -10.27 -13.63
C GLN A 86 -12.56 -11.49 -13.71
N GLN A 87 -11.27 -11.30 -13.43
CA GLN A 87 -10.28 -12.38 -13.43
C GLN A 87 -10.55 -13.45 -12.37
N ARG A 88 -11.30 -13.13 -11.30
CA ARG A 88 -11.66 -14.05 -10.22
C ARG A 88 -13.16 -14.32 -10.16
N GLY A 89 -13.80 -14.48 -11.32
CA GLY A 89 -15.20 -14.91 -11.41
C GLY A 89 -16.22 -13.96 -10.77
N GLY A 90 -15.89 -12.67 -10.68
CA GLY A 90 -16.68 -11.63 -10.01
C GLY A 90 -16.54 -11.59 -8.49
N ARG A 91 -15.73 -12.46 -7.89
CA ARG A 91 -15.75 -12.74 -6.44
C ARG A 91 -14.65 -12.06 -5.63
N PHE A 92 -13.62 -11.50 -6.26
CA PHE A 92 -12.42 -11.01 -5.55
C PHE A 92 -12.73 -10.15 -4.30
N TYR A 93 -13.60 -9.14 -4.43
CA TYR A 93 -13.94 -8.27 -3.29
C TYR A 93 -14.85 -8.95 -2.26
N GLN A 94 -15.63 -9.96 -2.65
CA GLN A 94 -16.43 -10.76 -1.72
C GLN A 94 -15.53 -11.72 -0.94
N ASP A 95 -14.53 -12.30 -1.58
CA ASP A 95 -13.62 -13.25 -0.95
C ASP A 95 -12.75 -12.61 0.13
N VAL A 96 -12.46 -11.31 0.03
CA VAL A 96 -11.70 -10.54 1.05
C VAL A 96 -12.60 -9.89 2.11
N ALA A 97 -13.92 -9.98 1.99
CA ALA A 97 -14.85 -9.36 2.93
C ALA A 97 -14.94 -10.10 4.29
N ALA A 98 -14.43 -11.33 4.37
CA ALA A 98 -14.35 -12.11 5.59
C ALA A 98 -12.91 -12.62 5.79
N TYR A 99 -12.54 -12.85 7.06
CA TYR A 99 -11.23 -13.37 7.47
C TYR A 99 -10.03 -12.47 7.16
N GLY A 100 -10.29 -11.19 6.85
CA GLY A 100 -9.26 -10.18 6.67
C GLY A 100 -8.79 -10.02 5.22
N HIS A 101 -8.41 -8.79 4.89
CA HIS A 101 -7.93 -8.41 3.56
C HIS A 101 -6.45 -8.75 3.33
N PHE A 102 -5.69 -9.00 4.39
CA PHE A 102 -4.23 -9.13 4.36
C PHE A 102 -3.76 -10.41 5.04
N GLY A 103 -2.55 -10.87 4.69
CA GLY A 103 -1.94 -12.06 5.31
C GLY A 103 -2.46 -13.39 4.74
N ARG A 104 -3.00 -13.33 3.52
CA ARG A 104 -3.48 -14.47 2.74
C ARG A 104 -2.54 -14.77 1.59
#